data_AF-A0A820E3V5-F1
#
_entry.id   AF-A0A820E3V5-F1
#
_cell.length_a   1.000
_cell.length_b   1.000
_cell.length_c   1.000
_cell.angle_alpha   90.00
_cell.angle_beta   90.00
_cell.angle_gamma   90.00
#
_symmetry.space_group_name_H-M   'P 1'
#
loop_
_entity.id
_entity.type
_entity.pdbx_description
1 polymer ?
#
loop_
_entity_poly.entity_id
_entity_poly.type
_entity_poly.pdbx_seq_one_letter_code
_entity_poly.pdbx_strand_id
1 'polypeptide(L)'
;MATADKISESYSTISNSNDFLINGRLQIVFDMETSDPDDFITLLFLLGHPLVHLKAVTVVPGTPDQIGFLRYVLDRFNRSDLSLGVFNMNAKPALSKFHLKIYENTSIKESTEALDGSNVLLKHCDEKTILICGGPLKNVAKAIQTGQFKLGRLVAQGGFA
;
A
#
# COMPACT_ATOMS: atom_id res chain seq x y z
N MET A 1 25.97 -42.27 18.95
CA MET A 1 26.12 -41.87 17.54
C MET A 1 24.77 -41.38 17.07
N ALA A 2 24.51 -40.10 17.25
CA ALA A 2 23.24 -39.47 16.88
C ALA A 2 23.60 -38.09 16.38
N THR A 3 23.68 -37.89 15.06
CA THR A 3 23.70 -36.57 14.40
C THR A 3 24.04 -36.73 12.91
N ALA A 4 23.02 -36.68 12.04
CA ALA A 4 23.16 -36.20 10.66
C ALA A 4 21.78 -35.91 10.03
N ASP A 5 20.76 -36.72 10.34
CA ASP A 5 19.51 -36.72 9.54
C ASP A 5 18.41 -35.76 10.01
N LYS A 6 18.63 -34.92 11.03
CA LYS A 6 17.61 -33.98 11.55
C LYS A 6 17.84 -32.50 11.23
N ILE A 7 18.83 -32.16 10.41
CA ILE A 7 19.20 -30.76 10.15
C ILE A 7 18.68 -30.26 8.78
N SER A 8 18.13 -31.13 7.92
CA SER A 8 17.69 -30.75 6.57
C SER A 8 16.23 -30.28 6.45
N GLU A 9 15.40 -30.44 7.48
CA GLU A 9 13.96 -30.09 7.41
C GLU A 9 13.61 -28.66 7.88
N SER A 10 14.55 -27.89 8.43
CA SER A 10 14.24 -26.59 9.06
C SER A 10 14.55 -25.33 8.23
N TYR A 11 14.88 -25.47 6.93
CA TYR A 11 15.21 -24.32 6.05
C TYR A 11 14.26 -24.15 4.85
N SER A 12 13.00 -24.58 4.93
CA SER A 12 12.00 -24.38 3.86
C SER A 12 11.16 -23.10 3.98
N THR A 13 11.41 -22.22 4.95
CA THR A 13 10.57 -21.04 5.21
C THR A 13 11.04 -19.76 4.51
N ILE A 14 11.71 -19.87 3.36
CA ILE A 14 11.68 -18.76 2.39
C ILE A 14 10.40 -18.96 1.59
N SER A 15 9.32 -18.32 2.04
CA SER A 15 8.05 -18.27 1.29
C SER A 15 8.36 -17.91 -0.16
N ASN A 16 8.16 -18.89 -1.04
CA ASN A 16 8.43 -18.75 -2.47
C ASN A 16 7.53 -17.62 -2.96
N SER A 17 8.07 -16.68 -3.73
CA SER A 17 7.31 -15.62 -4.39
C SER A 17 6.08 -16.15 -5.15
N ASN A 18 6.12 -17.43 -5.55
CA ASN A 18 5.00 -18.18 -6.12
C ASN A 18 3.71 -18.13 -5.29
N ASP A 19 3.79 -18.03 -3.97
CA ASP A 19 2.60 -18.02 -3.09
C ASP A 19 1.71 -16.79 -3.30
N PHE A 20 2.30 -15.69 -3.81
CA PHE A 20 1.63 -14.42 -4.05
C PHE A 20 1.44 -14.10 -5.54
N LEU A 21 1.85 -15.01 -6.45
CA LEU A 21 1.66 -14.85 -7.88
C LEU A 21 0.27 -15.35 -8.29
N ILE A 22 -0.53 -14.45 -8.86
CA ILE A 22 -1.79 -14.79 -9.55
C ILE A 22 -1.65 -14.31 -10.99
N ASN A 23 -1.85 -15.21 -11.95
CA ASN A 23 -1.65 -14.95 -13.38
C ASN A 23 -0.27 -14.32 -13.69
N GLY A 24 0.77 -14.78 -12.99
CA GLY A 24 2.15 -14.29 -13.18
C GLY A 24 2.45 -12.92 -12.55
N ARG A 25 1.54 -12.34 -11.75
CA ARG A 25 1.73 -11.03 -11.11
C ARG A 25 1.57 -11.11 -9.60
N LEU A 26 2.43 -10.41 -8.87
CA LEU A 26 2.37 -10.25 -7.42
C LEU A 26 1.13 -9.44 -7.04
N GLN A 27 0.38 -9.94 -6.07
CA GLN A 27 -0.80 -9.27 -5.54
C GLN A 27 -0.40 -8.27 -4.45
N ILE A 28 -0.51 -6.97 -4.74
CA ILE A 28 0.00 -5.92 -3.86
C ILE A 28 -1.10 -4.97 -3.43
N VAL A 29 -1.10 -4.62 -2.14
CA VAL A 29 -1.76 -3.43 -1.58
C VAL A 29 -0.66 -2.54 -1.01
N PHE A 30 -0.78 -1.23 -1.19
CA PHE A 30 0.23 -0.26 -0.72
C PHE A 30 -0.39 0.75 0.25
N ASP A 31 0.11 0.79 1.48
CA ASP A 31 -0.24 1.78 2.51
C ASP A 31 0.87 2.83 2.57
N MET A 32 0.55 4.09 2.27
CA MET A 32 1.53 5.14 2.01
C MET A 32 1.19 6.47 2.71
N GLU A 33 2.12 7.40 2.68
CA GLU A 33 1.86 8.82 2.89
C GLU A 33 2.33 9.67 1.70
N THR A 34 2.22 10.99 1.80
CA THR A 34 2.65 11.92 0.74
C THR A 34 3.39 13.13 1.30
N SER A 35 3.99 13.01 2.49
CA SER A 35 4.74 14.12 3.11
C SER A 35 6.15 14.24 2.51
N ASP A 36 6.71 13.12 2.09
CA ASP A 36 7.99 12.97 1.43
C ASP A 36 7.84 12.17 0.10
N PRO A 37 8.88 12.17 -0.76
CA PRO A 37 8.72 11.75 -2.15
C PRO A 37 8.91 10.25 -2.39
N ASP A 38 9.48 9.49 -1.46
CA ASP A 38 9.86 8.08 -1.61
C ASP A 38 8.64 7.16 -1.72
N ASP A 39 7.61 7.37 -0.90
CA ASP A 39 6.34 6.65 -1.00
C ASP A 39 5.64 6.90 -2.34
N PHE A 40 5.68 8.14 -2.80
CA PHE A 40 5.16 8.50 -4.11
C PHE A 40 5.94 7.84 -5.26
N ILE A 41 7.28 7.83 -5.19
CA ILE A 41 8.11 7.14 -6.18
C ILE A 41 7.83 5.63 -6.17
N THR A 42 7.63 5.05 -4.99
CA THR A 42 7.24 3.65 -4.83
C THR A 42 5.89 3.38 -5.51
N LEU A 43 4.89 4.25 -5.34
CA LEU A 43 3.62 4.15 -6.04
C LEU A 43 3.81 4.14 -7.57
N LEU A 44 4.61 5.06 -8.12
CA LEU A 44 4.88 5.11 -9.56
C LEU A 44 5.53 3.82 -10.07
N PHE A 45 6.48 3.27 -9.30
CA PHE A 45 7.12 1.99 -9.62
C PHE A 45 6.09 0.85 -9.61
N LEU A 46 5.26 0.74 -8.58
CA LEU A 46 4.23 -0.30 -8.46
C LEU A 46 3.18 -0.22 -9.58
N LEU A 47 2.79 1.00 -10.00
CA LEU A 47 1.87 1.21 -11.10
C LEU A 47 2.46 0.78 -12.45
N GLY A 48 3.75 1.02 -12.67
CA GLY A 48 4.43 0.72 -13.93
C GLY A 48 5.03 -0.70 -14.04
N HIS A 49 5.13 -1.44 -12.94
CA HIS A 49 5.87 -2.70 -12.94
C HIS A 49 5.07 -3.87 -13.54
N PRO A 50 5.57 -4.59 -14.56
CA PRO A 50 4.81 -5.63 -15.27
C PRO A 50 4.46 -6.84 -14.39
N LEU A 51 5.29 -7.13 -13.38
CA LEU A 51 5.04 -8.23 -12.44
C LEU A 51 4.14 -7.84 -11.26
N VAL A 52 3.64 -6.61 -11.18
CA VAL A 52 2.83 -6.14 -10.04
C VAL A 52 1.38 -6.01 -10.46
N HIS A 53 0.47 -6.58 -9.68
CA HIS A 53 -0.95 -6.26 -9.71
C HIS A 53 -1.27 -5.45 -8.45
N LEU A 54 -1.23 -4.13 -8.57
CA LEU A 54 -1.66 -3.22 -7.50
C LEU A 54 -3.19 -3.25 -7.42
N LYS A 55 -3.71 -3.74 -6.28
CA LYS A 55 -5.14 -3.96 -5.98
C LYS A 55 -5.81 -2.72 -5.36
N ALA A 56 -5.09 -2.06 -4.46
CA ALA A 56 -5.58 -0.89 -3.72
C ALA A 56 -4.42 -0.08 -3.16
N VAL A 57 -4.70 1.18 -2.82
CA VAL A 57 -3.80 2.07 -2.09
C VAL A 57 -4.54 2.64 -0.87
N THR A 58 -3.89 2.64 0.28
CA THR A 58 -4.37 3.32 1.47
C THR A 58 -3.39 4.41 1.88
N VAL A 59 -3.91 5.50 2.46
CA VAL A 59 -3.14 6.73 2.69
C VAL A 59 -3.29 7.18 4.13
N VAL A 60 -2.20 7.64 4.73
CA VAL A 60 -2.17 8.26 6.04
C VAL A 60 -1.63 9.70 5.93
N PRO A 61 -2.33 10.72 6.46
CA PRO A 61 -3.70 10.65 6.97
C PRO A 61 -4.75 10.43 5.87
N GLY A 62 -4.48 10.81 4.62
CA GLY A 62 -5.41 10.71 3.51
C GLY A 62 -6.39 11.88 3.48
N THR A 63 -5.85 13.09 3.39
CA THR A 63 -6.60 14.36 3.32
C THR A 63 -7.03 14.71 1.90
N PRO A 64 -8.01 15.61 1.69
CA PRO A 64 -8.61 15.83 0.38
C PRO A 64 -7.63 16.26 -0.72
N ASP A 65 -6.59 17.01 -0.37
CA ASP A 65 -5.48 17.38 -1.24
C ASP A 65 -4.64 16.15 -1.65
N GLN A 66 -4.33 15.26 -0.70
CA GLN A 66 -3.62 14.00 -0.99
C GLN A 66 -4.43 13.11 -1.92
N ILE A 67 -5.73 12.97 -1.68
CA ILE A 67 -6.59 12.10 -2.49
C ILE A 67 -6.82 12.68 -3.89
N GLY A 68 -7.05 13.99 -3.98
CA GLY A 68 -7.08 14.72 -5.23
C GLY A 68 -5.84 14.51 -6.08
N PHE A 69 -4.66 14.62 -5.45
CA PHE A 69 -3.38 14.38 -6.10
C PHE A 69 -3.23 12.92 -6.57
N LEU A 70 -3.54 11.95 -5.72
CA LEU A 70 -3.45 10.55 -6.10
C LEU A 70 -4.39 10.20 -7.25
N ARG A 71 -5.61 10.73 -7.29
CA ARG A 71 -6.52 10.56 -8.43
C ARG A 71 -5.95 11.14 -9.71
N TYR A 72 -5.45 12.35 -9.65
CA TYR A 72 -4.79 12.99 -10.79
C TYR A 72 -3.63 12.14 -11.36
N VAL A 73 -2.87 11.46 -10.50
CA VAL A 73 -1.79 10.56 -10.91
C VAL A 73 -2.33 9.23 -11.46
N LEU A 74 -3.27 8.60 -10.75
CA LEU A 74 -3.87 7.33 -11.15
C LEU A 74 -4.55 7.41 -12.52
N ASP A 75 -5.23 8.51 -12.81
CA ASP A 75 -5.86 8.74 -14.11
C ASP A 75 -4.84 8.71 -15.27
N ARG A 76 -3.64 9.22 -15.06
CA ARG A 76 -2.55 9.20 -16.07
C ARG A 76 -2.00 7.80 -16.32
N PHE A 77 -2.12 6.91 -15.35
CA PHE A 77 -1.77 5.50 -15.51
C PHE A 77 -2.95 4.65 -16.01
N ASN A 78 -4.09 5.28 -16.35
CA ASN A 78 -5.35 4.59 -16.64
C ASN A 78 -5.77 3.64 -15.51
N ARG A 79 -5.50 4.02 -14.26
CA ARG A 79 -5.79 3.25 -13.05
C ARG A 79 -6.80 3.93 -12.12
N SER A 80 -7.73 4.68 -12.69
CA SER A 80 -8.84 5.29 -11.95
C SER A 80 -9.73 4.24 -11.25
N ASP A 81 -9.65 2.97 -11.66
CA ASP A 81 -10.31 1.81 -11.04
C ASP A 81 -9.82 1.51 -9.61
N LEU A 82 -8.62 1.98 -9.25
CA LEU A 82 -8.01 1.63 -7.97
C LEU A 82 -8.82 2.16 -6.79
N SER A 83 -9.05 1.28 -5.82
CA SER A 83 -9.63 1.66 -4.53
C SER A 83 -8.61 2.48 -3.74
N LEU A 84 -9.04 3.67 -3.30
CA LEU A 84 -8.31 4.50 -2.35
C LEU A 84 -8.98 4.43 -0.99
N GLY A 85 -8.18 4.28 0.06
CA GLY A 85 -8.64 4.32 1.45
C GLY A 85 -7.85 5.32 2.29
N VAL A 86 -8.48 5.92 3.29
CA VAL A 86 -7.86 6.94 4.15
C VAL A 86 -8.00 6.64 5.63
N PHE A 87 -7.05 7.10 6.42
CA PHE A 87 -7.12 6.98 7.87
C PHE A 87 -8.01 8.06 8.51
N ASN A 88 -7.82 9.32 8.10
CA ASN A 88 -8.52 10.48 8.65
C ASN A 88 -8.63 11.62 7.63
N MET A 89 -9.76 11.64 6.91
CA MET A 89 -10.08 12.68 5.91
C MET A 89 -10.12 14.10 6.51
N ASN A 90 -10.40 14.23 7.80
CA ASN A 90 -10.56 15.52 8.48
C ASN A 90 -9.26 16.04 9.11
N ALA A 91 -8.12 15.41 8.83
CA ALA A 91 -6.83 15.90 9.27
C ALA A 91 -6.45 17.22 8.56
N LYS A 92 -5.40 17.89 9.05
CA LYS A 92 -4.85 19.07 8.37
C LYS A 92 -4.25 18.65 7.01
N PRO A 93 -4.35 19.49 5.96
CA PRO A 93 -3.74 19.23 4.67
C PRO A 93 -2.30 18.75 4.81
N ALA A 94 -1.99 17.63 4.15
CA ALA A 94 -0.74 16.89 4.36
C ALA A 94 -0.01 16.59 3.04
N LEU A 95 -0.48 17.12 1.90
CA LEU A 95 0.24 16.97 0.64
C LEU A 95 1.52 17.81 0.62
N SER A 96 2.65 17.18 0.36
CA SER A 96 3.93 17.87 0.23
C SER A 96 3.93 18.83 -0.97
N LYS A 97 4.47 20.04 -0.76
CA LYS A 97 4.72 21.00 -1.85
C LYS A 97 5.69 20.46 -2.90
N PHE A 98 6.48 19.43 -2.58
CA PHE A 98 7.32 18.75 -3.54
C PHE A 98 6.51 18.25 -4.75
N HIS A 99 5.38 17.57 -4.51
CA HIS A 99 4.55 17.02 -5.58
C HIS A 99 3.95 18.11 -6.47
N LEU A 100 3.53 19.23 -5.87
CA LEU A 100 2.92 20.37 -6.56
C LEU A 100 3.92 21.17 -7.42
N LYS A 101 5.23 21.00 -7.21
CA LYS A 101 6.27 21.56 -8.09
C LYS A 101 6.48 20.70 -9.33
N ILE A 102 6.26 19.39 -9.22
CA ILE A 102 6.44 18.44 -10.32
C ILE A 102 5.19 18.38 -11.20
N TYR A 103 4.03 18.34 -10.57
CA TYR A 103 2.73 18.28 -11.22
C TYR A 103 2.04 19.62 -11.00
N GLU A 104 1.91 20.42 -12.06
CA GLU A 104 1.35 21.78 -12.01
C GLU A 104 0.05 21.84 -11.18
N ASN A 105 0.12 22.55 -10.05
CA ASN A 105 -0.91 22.59 -9.01
C ASN A 105 -2.31 22.94 -9.53
N THR A 106 -2.42 23.77 -10.56
CA THR A 106 -3.71 24.24 -11.12
C THR A 106 -4.56 23.11 -11.71
N SER A 107 -3.96 21.96 -12.00
CA SER A 107 -4.64 20.82 -12.59
C SER A 107 -5.12 19.79 -11.55
N ILE A 108 -4.73 19.94 -10.28
CA ILE A 108 -5.05 19.00 -9.20
C ILE A 108 -6.20 19.59 -8.37
N LYS A 109 -7.32 18.86 -8.31
CA LYS A 109 -8.48 19.22 -7.49
C LYS A 109 -8.54 18.33 -6.28
N GLU A 110 -8.88 18.88 -5.12
CA GLU A 110 -9.18 18.09 -3.92
C GLU A 110 -10.30 17.07 -4.17
N SER A 111 -10.28 15.96 -3.44
CA SER A 111 -11.28 14.90 -3.55
C SER A 111 -11.55 14.21 -2.21
N THR A 112 -12.79 13.76 -2.00
CA THR A 112 -13.26 13.13 -0.74
C THR A 112 -13.98 11.81 -0.98
N GLU A 113 -13.79 11.22 -2.15
CA GLU A 113 -14.35 9.97 -2.67
C GLU A 113 -13.69 8.71 -2.09
N ALA A 114 -12.51 8.83 -1.48
CA ALA A 114 -11.81 7.69 -0.88
C ALA A 114 -12.58 7.08 0.30
N LEU A 115 -12.44 5.77 0.47
CA LEU A 115 -13.12 4.99 1.49
C LEU A 115 -12.37 5.03 2.83
N ASP A 116 -12.93 4.40 3.86
CA ASP A 116 -12.17 4.11 5.07
C ASP A 116 -11.03 3.12 4.77
N GLY A 117 -9.80 3.48 5.17
CA GLY A 117 -8.60 2.70 4.88
C GLY A 117 -8.66 1.28 5.45
N SER A 118 -9.20 1.09 6.65
CA SER A 118 -9.32 -0.24 7.23
C SER A 118 -10.29 -1.13 6.45
N ASN A 119 -11.38 -0.57 5.92
CA ASN A 119 -12.32 -1.29 5.07
C ASN A 119 -11.71 -1.67 3.71
N VAL A 120 -10.87 -0.80 3.14
CA VAL A 120 -10.12 -1.11 1.92
C VAL A 120 -9.14 -2.25 2.17
N LEU A 121 -8.40 -2.22 3.28
CA LEU A 121 -7.50 -3.31 3.66
C LEU A 121 -8.25 -4.63 3.88
N LEU A 122 -9.39 -4.62 4.59
CA LEU A 122 -10.20 -5.82 4.80
C LEU A 122 -10.74 -6.42 3.50
N LYS A 123 -11.09 -5.56 2.52
CA LYS A 123 -11.61 -5.99 1.22
C LYS A 123 -10.54 -6.59 0.32
N HIS A 124 -9.33 -6.03 0.36
CA HIS A 124 -8.29 -6.31 -0.64
C HIS A 124 -7.11 -7.11 -0.12
N CYS A 125 -6.96 -7.30 1.19
CA CYS A 125 -5.94 -8.17 1.77
C CYS A 125 -6.52 -9.55 2.10
N ASP A 126 -5.73 -10.56 1.77
CA ASP A 126 -5.97 -11.97 2.03
C ASP A 126 -4.64 -12.69 2.22
N GLU A 127 -4.68 -14.01 2.43
CA GLU A 127 -3.50 -14.87 2.62
C GLU A 127 -2.56 -14.91 1.40
N LYS A 128 -2.97 -14.37 0.24
CA LYS A 128 -2.15 -14.27 -0.99
C LYS A 128 -1.72 -12.84 -1.32
N THR A 129 -1.99 -11.90 -0.43
CA THR A 129 -1.68 -10.48 -0.65
C THR A 129 -0.40 -10.08 0.08
N ILE A 130 0.44 -9.30 -0.61
CA ILE A 130 1.57 -8.58 -0.01
C ILE A 130 1.10 -7.16 0.28
N LEU A 131 1.09 -6.77 1.56
CA LEU A 131 0.88 -5.41 1.99
C LEU A 131 2.24 -4.74 2.18
N ILE A 132 2.50 -3.69 1.41
CA ILE A 132 3.67 -2.84 1.56
C ILE A 132 3.22 -1.60 2.35
N CYS A 133 3.93 -1.25 3.41
CA CYS A 133 3.70 -0.06 4.21
C CYS A 133 4.92 0.86 4.14
N GLY A 134 4.72 2.05 3.60
CA GLY A 134 5.70 3.13 3.58
C GLY A 134 5.44 4.22 4.63
N GLY A 135 4.16 4.42 4.99
CA GLY A 135 3.75 5.37 6.01
C GLY A 135 3.44 4.75 7.39
N PRO A 136 2.92 5.56 8.33
CA PRO A 136 2.50 5.07 9.66
C PRO A 136 1.42 3.98 9.57
N LEU A 137 1.56 2.90 10.36
CA LEU A 137 0.67 1.72 10.34
C LEU A 137 -0.75 1.93 10.91
N LYS A 138 -1.32 3.13 10.79
CA LYS A 138 -2.61 3.50 11.40
C LYS A 138 -3.80 2.78 10.76
N ASN A 139 -3.84 2.68 9.43
CA ASN A 139 -4.86 1.91 8.72
C ASN A 139 -4.78 0.43 9.07
N VAL A 140 -3.55 -0.12 9.12
CA VAL A 140 -3.28 -1.52 9.47
C VAL A 140 -3.72 -1.82 10.89
N ALA A 141 -3.36 -0.97 11.86
CA ALA A 141 -3.78 -1.13 13.25
C ALA A 141 -5.30 -1.16 13.38
N LYS A 142 -6.00 -0.25 12.68
CA LYS A 142 -7.47 -0.21 12.67
C LYS A 142 -8.07 -1.48 12.03
N ALA A 143 -7.47 -1.98 10.95
CA ALA A 143 -7.91 -3.24 10.32
C ALA A 143 -7.72 -4.45 11.25
N ILE A 144 -6.56 -4.56 11.92
CA ILE A 144 -6.27 -5.63 12.89
C ILE A 144 -7.29 -5.64 14.04
N GLN A 145 -7.64 -4.46 14.57
CA GLN A 145 -8.60 -4.32 15.67
C GLN A 145 -9.99 -4.87 15.36
N THR A 146 -10.35 -5.06 14.09
CA THR A 146 -11.62 -5.70 13.70
C THR A 146 -11.65 -7.21 13.94
N GLY A 147 -10.48 -7.85 14.10
CA GLY A 147 -10.35 -9.31 14.20
C GLY A 147 -10.61 -10.07 12.89
N GLN A 148 -10.88 -9.38 11.78
CA GLN A 148 -11.19 -9.98 10.47
C GLN A 148 -10.04 -9.86 9.46
N PHE A 149 -8.99 -9.09 9.80
CA PHE A 149 -7.90 -8.82 8.89
C PHE A 149 -7.05 -10.05 8.60
N LYS A 150 -6.86 -10.33 7.31
CA LYS A 150 -6.06 -11.42 6.78
C LYS A 150 -4.98 -10.87 5.88
N LEU A 151 -3.78 -11.45 5.96
CA LEU A 151 -2.65 -11.02 5.15
C LEU A 151 -1.67 -12.17 4.97
N GLY A 152 -1.15 -12.33 3.76
CA GLY A 152 -0.10 -13.30 3.46
C GLY A 152 1.28 -12.80 3.87
N ARG A 153 1.64 -11.58 3.46
CA ARG A 153 2.94 -10.98 3.78
C ARG A 153 2.83 -9.49 4.08
N LEU A 154 3.48 -9.06 5.16
CA LEU A 154 3.70 -7.65 5.48
C LEU A 154 5.15 -7.27 5.14
N VAL A 155 5.32 -6.18 4.39
CA VAL A 155 6.59 -5.50 4.18
C VAL A 155 6.43 -4.09 4.72
N ALA A 156 7.04 -3.80 5.86
CA ALA A 156 6.95 -2.48 6.49
C ALA A 156 8.31 -1.78 6.42
N GLN A 157 8.33 -0.58 5.85
CA GLN A 157 9.43 0.36 6.01
C GLN A 157 9.24 1.06 7.36
N GLY A 158 10.29 1.04 8.19
CA GLY A 158 10.24 1.55 9.56
C GLY A 158 11.43 1.07 10.38
N GLY A 159 11.59 1.65 11.56
CA GLY A 159 12.64 1.27 12.51
C GLY A 159 12.04 0.74 13.81
N PHE A 160 12.80 -0.13 14.49
CA PHE A 160 12.60 -0.35 15.92
C PHE A 160 13.36 0.78 16.64
N ALA A 161 12.62 1.68 17.30
CA ALA A 161 13.18 2.69 18.17
C ALA A 161 13.22 2.18 19.61
#